data_AF-A0A6J0NGU9-F1
#
_entry.id   AF-A0A6J0NGU9-F1
#
_cell.length_a   1.000
_cell.length_b   1.000
_cell.length_c   1.000
_cell.angle_alpha   90.00
_cell.angle_beta   90.00
_cell.angle_gamma   90.00
#
_symmetry.space_group_name_H-M   'P 1'
#
loop_
_entity.id
_entity.type
_entity.pdbx_description
1 polymer ?
#
loop_
_entity_poly.entity_id
_entity_poly.type
_entity_poly.pdbx_seq_one_letter_code
_entity_poly.pdbx_strand_id
1 'polypeptide(L)'
;MESMLMFLADNNSRFCFVLLQSIEAAFFFVLSKKMSNLSARTGRDRQRYDNNFRLVSGCIPYRVVKDEEESDVVDLENKLQVLMVSSPNRHDLVFPKGGWEDDETVLEAASREAMEEAGVKGILREDPLGVWEFRSKSSCEEAECCGGCKGYMFALEVKEELTAWPEQENRQRRWLNVKEALELCRYEWMQSALEEFLRVMTEDDGRAKEEEETLSPSTISNPGERQLDSRYCFVVN
;
A
#
# COMPACT_ATOMS: atom_id res chain seq x y z
N MET A 1 1.89 30.37 -7.48
CA MET A 1 2.12 31.12 -8.73
C MET A 1 2.58 32.51 -8.34
N GLU A 2 3.70 32.93 -8.91
CA GLU A 2 4.25 34.30 -8.91
C GLU A 2 4.50 34.98 -7.56
N SER A 3 5.77 34.97 -7.12
CA SER A 3 6.43 36.14 -6.50
C SER A 3 7.79 35.76 -5.91
N MET A 4 8.74 35.40 -6.77
CA MET A 4 10.15 35.54 -6.39
C MET A 4 10.98 35.88 -7.62
N LEU A 5 10.88 37.14 -8.02
CA LEU A 5 11.71 37.73 -9.05
C LEU A 5 12.15 39.10 -8.55
N MET A 6 13.37 39.20 -8.03
CA MET A 6 14.30 40.30 -8.27
C MET A 6 15.58 40.14 -7.45
N PHE A 7 16.67 40.68 -8.00
CA PHE A 7 18.09 40.59 -7.61
C PHE A 7 18.77 39.32 -8.14
N LEU A 8 19.59 39.33 -9.19
CA LEU A 8 20.48 40.35 -9.74
C LEU A 8 20.58 40.21 -11.26
N ALA A 9 20.18 41.24 -11.99
CA ALA A 9 20.59 41.42 -13.38
C ALA A 9 21.90 42.22 -13.36
N ASP A 10 23.05 41.54 -13.30
CA ASP A 10 24.27 42.08 -13.87
C ASP A 10 25.25 40.97 -14.28
N ASN A 11 25.56 40.94 -15.58
CA ASN A 11 26.67 40.26 -16.24
C ASN A 11 27.07 38.84 -15.81
N ASN A 12 26.16 37.85 -15.90
CA ASN A 12 26.56 36.47 -16.21
C ASN A 12 25.41 35.60 -16.80
N SER A 13 24.69 36.15 -17.78
CA SER A 13 23.47 35.54 -18.36
C SER A 13 23.71 34.17 -19.01
N ARG A 14 24.95 33.81 -19.39
CA ARG A 14 25.26 32.49 -19.94
C ARG A 14 25.52 31.43 -18.88
N PHE A 15 26.09 31.79 -17.72
CA PHE A 15 26.41 30.81 -16.68
C PHE A 15 25.17 30.35 -15.91
N CYS A 16 24.24 31.26 -15.62
CA CYS A 16 22.99 30.93 -14.92
C CYS A 16 22.07 30.05 -15.80
N PHE A 17 22.02 30.31 -17.11
CA PHE A 17 21.25 29.50 -18.07
C PHE A 17 21.79 28.08 -18.22
N VAL A 18 23.13 27.93 -18.26
CA VAL A 18 23.78 26.62 -18.36
C VAL A 18 23.62 25.83 -17.07
N LEU A 19 23.68 26.48 -15.90
CA LEU A 19 23.43 25.81 -14.61
C LEU A 19 21.96 25.35 -14.49
N LEU A 20 20.99 26.16 -14.91
CA LEU A 20 19.57 25.78 -14.88
C LEU A 20 19.29 24.61 -15.83
N GLN A 21 19.83 24.64 -17.06
CA GLN A 21 19.71 23.51 -18.00
C GLN A 21 20.40 22.24 -17.48
N SER A 22 21.49 22.37 -16.73
CA SER A 22 22.18 21.24 -16.12
C SER A 22 21.44 20.67 -14.90
N ILE A 23 20.76 21.51 -14.12
CA ILE A 23 19.89 21.08 -13.03
C ILE A 23 18.63 20.43 -13.58
N GLU A 24 17.98 21.01 -14.60
CA GLU A 24 16.84 20.39 -15.28
C GLU A 24 17.24 19.07 -15.93
N ALA A 25 18.38 18.99 -16.62
CA ALA A 25 18.87 17.75 -17.21
C ALA A 25 19.27 16.72 -16.15
N ALA A 26 19.86 17.12 -15.02
CA ALA A 26 20.17 16.22 -13.91
C ALA A 26 18.89 15.73 -13.22
N PHE A 27 17.89 16.60 -13.05
CA PHE A 27 16.57 16.24 -12.54
C PHE A 27 15.86 15.29 -13.51
N PHE A 28 15.92 15.56 -14.81
CA PHE A 28 15.38 14.70 -15.85
C PHE A 28 16.12 13.36 -15.94
N PHE A 29 17.45 13.34 -15.73
CA PHE A 29 18.25 12.13 -15.70
C PHE A 29 18.00 11.29 -14.43
N VAL A 30 17.81 11.93 -13.27
CA VAL A 30 17.40 11.27 -12.02
C VAL A 30 15.97 10.73 -12.14
N LEU A 31 15.04 11.48 -12.72
CA LEU A 31 13.69 11.03 -13.02
C LEU A 31 13.70 9.89 -14.05
N SER A 32 14.52 9.99 -15.10
CA SER A 32 14.68 8.95 -16.13
C SER A 32 15.27 7.65 -15.56
N LYS A 33 16.26 7.73 -14.65
CA LYS A 33 16.77 6.57 -13.91
C LYS A 33 15.76 5.98 -12.91
N LYS A 34 14.88 6.81 -12.33
CA LYS A 34 13.75 6.32 -11.51
C LYS A 34 12.70 5.61 -12.39
N MET A 35 12.38 6.17 -13.57
CA MET A 35 11.39 5.61 -14.49
C MET A 35 11.84 4.29 -15.12
N SER A 36 13.14 4.07 -15.37
CA SER A 36 13.64 2.82 -15.97
C SER A 36 13.54 1.57 -15.07
N ASN A 37 13.19 1.73 -13.79
CA ASN A 37 12.98 0.61 -12.86
C ASN A 37 11.49 0.36 -12.51
N LEU A 38 10.56 1.10 -13.10
CA LEU A 38 9.12 0.99 -12.80
C LEU A 38 8.40 0.03 -13.74
N SER A 39 9.02 -1.09 -14.11
CA SER A 39 8.29 -2.14 -14.81
C SER A 39 7.59 -3.02 -13.79
N ALA A 40 6.29 -3.21 -13.96
CA ALA A 40 5.57 -4.24 -13.21
C ALA A 40 6.13 -5.61 -13.61
N ARG A 41 6.19 -6.54 -12.64
CA ARG A 41 6.49 -7.94 -12.97
C ARG A 41 5.40 -8.49 -13.89
N THR A 42 5.83 -9.20 -14.92
CA THR A 42 4.93 -9.84 -15.89
C THR A 42 5.38 -11.27 -16.15
N GLY A 43 4.43 -12.17 -16.40
CA GLY A 43 4.70 -13.59 -16.63
C GLY A 43 3.96 -14.52 -15.66
N ARG A 44 4.00 -15.83 -15.95
CA ARG A 44 3.41 -16.87 -15.07
C ARG A 44 4.37 -18.00 -14.74
N ASP A 45 5.58 -18.00 -15.28
CA ASP A 45 6.50 -19.15 -15.24
C ASP A 45 6.97 -19.50 -13.83
N ARG A 46 6.95 -18.53 -12.91
CA ARG A 46 7.43 -18.65 -11.52
C ARG A 46 6.31 -18.65 -10.49
N GLN A 47 5.05 -18.65 -10.92
CA GLN A 47 3.91 -18.56 -10.01
C GLN A 47 3.68 -19.86 -9.26
N ARG A 48 3.32 -19.73 -7.98
CA ARG A 48 3.01 -20.87 -7.11
C ARG A 48 1.56 -21.32 -7.26
N TYR A 49 1.36 -22.63 -7.13
CA TYR A 49 0.04 -23.27 -7.18
C TYR A 49 -0.12 -24.26 -6.02
N ASP A 50 -1.33 -24.34 -5.45
CA ASP A 50 -1.73 -25.30 -4.42
C ASP A 50 -3.05 -25.97 -4.83
N ASN A 51 -3.06 -27.29 -5.05
CA ASN A 51 -4.26 -28.05 -5.46
C ASN A 51 -5.01 -27.44 -6.65
N ASN A 52 -4.27 -27.02 -7.70
CA ASN A 52 -4.73 -26.26 -8.87
C ASN A 52 -5.09 -24.79 -8.60
N PHE A 53 -5.11 -24.30 -7.36
CA PHE A 53 -5.33 -22.89 -7.08
C PHE A 53 -4.05 -22.08 -7.28
N ARG A 54 -4.13 -20.99 -8.05
CA ARG A 54 -3.04 -20.02 -8.15
C ARG A 54 -2.90 -19.29 -6.81
N LEU A 55 -1.71 -19.27 -6.24
CA LEU A 55 -1.45 -18.51 -5.02
C LEU A 55 -1.26 -17.03 -5.36
N VAL A 56 -1.99 -16.19 -4.64
CA VAL A 56 -2.00 -14.75 -4.79
C VAL A 56 -1.66 -14.13 -3.44
N SER A 57 -0.88 -13.06 -3.44
CA SER A 57 -0.62 -12.26 -2.25
C SER A 57 -1.03 -10.80 -2.49
N GLY A 58 -1.57 -10.16 -1.48
CA GLY A 58 -2.01 -8.77 -1.54
C GLY A 58 -2.19 -8.15 -0.17
N CYS A 59 -2.65 -6.91 -0.13
CA CYS A 59 -2.86 -6.20 1.12
C CYS A 59 -4.07 -5.26 1.08
N ILE A 60 -4.54 -4.86 2.26
CA ILE A 60 -5.40 -3.71 2.49
C ILE A 60 -4.49 -2.56 2.96
N PRO A 61 -4.11 -1.63 2.06
CA PRO A 61 -3.34 -0.46 2.45
C PRO A 61 -4.23 0.49 3.24
N TYR A 62 -3.74 0.98 4.38
CA TYR A 62 -4.47 1.89 5.25
C TYR A 62 -3.59 3.01 5.78
N ARG A 63 -4.25 4.06 6.25
CA ARG A 63 -3.64 5.14 7.05
C ARG A 63 -4.61 5.58 8.13
N VAL A 64 -4.06 6.06 9.24
CA VAL A 64 -4.83 6.68 10.32
C VAL A 64 -4.92 8.17 10.08
N VAL A 65 -6.14 8.69 10.00
CA VAL A 65 -6.44 10.11 9.96
C VAL A 65 -6.52 10.60 11.41
N LYS A 66 -5.78 11.66 11.73
CA LYS A 66 -5.85 12.32 13.03
C LYS A 66 -6.88 13.44 12.93
N ASP A 67 -7.99 13.30 13.63
CA ASP A 67 -8.92 14.42 13.83
C ASP A 67 -8.31 15.41 14.83
N GLU A 68 -8.41 16.71 14.55
CA GLU A 68 -7.94 17.79 15.44
C GLU A 68 -8.90 18.00 16.64
N GLU A 69 -10.14 17.51 16.56
CA GLU A 69 -11.12 17.61 17.63
C GLU A 69 -11.28 16.26 18.33
N GLU A 70 -10.78 16.21 19.58
CA GLU A 70 -10.90 15.11 20.52
C GLU A 70 -12.38 14.90 20.87
N SER A 71 -13.11 14.15 20.03
CA SER A 71 -14.43 13.64 20.40
C SER A 71 -14.26 12.30 21.12
N ASP A 72 -14.83 12.20 22.32
CA ASP A 72 -14.77 11.03 23.22
C ASP A 72 -15.46 9.77 22.66
N VAL A 73 -15.91 9.79 21.40
CA VAL A 73 -16.47 8.64 20.68
C VAL A 73 -15.48 8.23 19.59
N VAL A 74 -14.62 7.27 19.92
CA VAL A 74 -13.58 6.74 19.03
C VAL A 74 -14.22 5.86 17.96
N ASP A 75 -14.81 6.45 16.93
CA ASP A 75 -15.24 5.68 15.76
C ASP A 75 -14.03 5.36 14.88
N LEU A 76 -13.44 4.19 15.10
CA LEU A 76 -12.27 3.71 14.35
C LEU A 76 -12.52 3.68 12.84
N GLU A 77 -13.78 3.47 12.42
CA GLU A 77 -14.16 3.47 11.01
C GLU A 77 -13.99 4.84 10.35
N ASN A 78 -14.12 5.92 11.13
CA ASN A 78 -13.89 7.28 10.66
C ASN A 78 -12.41 7.68 10.69
N LYS A 79 -11.65 7.12 11.65
CA LYS A 79 -10.21 7.38 11.78
C LYS A 79 -9.37 6.58 10.79
N LEU A 80 -9.91 5.51 10.21
CA LEU A 80 -9.21 4.70 9.22
C LEU A 80 -9.64 5.06 7.79
N GLN A 81 -8.64 5.26 6.94
CA GLN A 81 -8.82 5.27 5.51
C GLN A 81 -8.10 4.08 4.90
N VAL A 82 -8.75 3.44 3.94
CA VAL A 82 -8.19 2.34 3.16
C VAL A 82 -8.02 2.76 1.70
N LEU A 83 -7.05 2.17 1.03
CA LEU A 83 -6.76 2.45 -0.36
C LEU A 83 -7.18 1.27 -1.24
N MET A 84 -7.93 1.58 -2.29
CA MET A 84 -8.30 0.64 -3.34
C MET A 84 -7.83 1.16 -4.69
N VAL A 85 -7.65 0.25 -5.64
CA VAL A 85 -7.26 0.56 -7.02
C VAL A 85 -8.33 0.12 -8.01
N SER A 86 -8.47 0.85 -9.11
CA SER A 86 -9.36 0.43 -10.19
C SER A 86 -8.87 -0.87 -10.84
N SER A 87 -9.79 -1.77 -11.12
CA SER A 87 -9.50 -2.96 -11.92
C SER A 87 -9.23 -2.55 -13.38
N PRO A 88 -8.24 -3.15 -14.06
CA PRO A 88 -8.08 -2.97 -15.49
C PRO A 88 -9.37 -3.29 -16.25
N ASN A 89 -9.75 -2.42 -17.19
CA ASN A 89 -10.93 -2.54 -18.05
C ASN A 89 -12.29 -2.60 -17.33
N ARG A 90 -12.38 -2.21 -16.05
CA ARG A 90 -13.64 -2.13 -15.29
C ARG A 90 -13.65 -0.93 -14.37
N HIS A 91 -14.85 -0.51 -13.96
CA HIS A 91 -15.03 0.54 -12.95
C HIS A 91 -15.01 0.02 -11.51
N ASP A 92 -14.78 -1.28 -11.32
CA ASP A 92 -14.71 -1.90 -10.00
C ASP A 92 -13.41 -1.48 -9.29
N LEU A 93 -13.52 -1.24 -7.98
CA LEU A 93 -12.35 -1.07 -7.12
C LEU A 93 -11.99 -2.41 -6.48
N VAL A 94 -10.69 -2.66 -6.34
CA VAL A 94 -10.13 -3.86 -5.71
C VAL A 94 -8.94 -3.51 -4.83
N PHE A 95 -8.64 -4.38 -3.87
CA PHE A 95 -7.38 -4.31 -3.14
C PHE A 95 -6.20 -4.76 -4.02
N PRO A 96 -5.03 -4.12 -3.88
CA PRO A 96 -3.84 -4.47 -4.63
C PRO A 96 -3.37 -5.89 -4.28
N LYS A 97 -3.18 -6.71 -5.32
CA LYS A 97 -2.80 -8.12 -5.17
C LYS A 97 -2.37 -8.73 -6.51
N GLY A 98 -1.50 -9.72 -6.45
CA GLY A 98 -1.12 -10.49 -7.63
C GLY A 98 -0.37 -11.78 -7.32
N GLY A 99 0.27 -12.35 -8.32
CA GLY A 99 0.80 -13.72 -8.22
C GLY A 99 1.94 -13.81 -7.22
N TRP A 100 1.91 -14.83 -6.35
CA TRP A 100 3.05 -15.14 -5.49
C TRP A 100 4.06 -16.00 -6.26
N GLU A 101 5.29 -15.52 -6.40
CA GLU A 101 6.37 -16.19 -7.12
C GLU A 101 7.29 -17.04 -6.20
N ASP A 102 8.17 -17.85 -6.79
CA ASP A 102 9.05 -18.77 -6.06
C ASP A 102 10.29 -18.12 -5.42
N ASP A 103 10.73 -16.94 -5.87
CA ASP A 103 11.87 -16.19 -5.31
C ASP A 103 11.53 -15.16 -4.23
N GLU A 104 10.27 -15.06 -3.84
CA GLU A 104 9.82 -14.10 -2.84
C GLU A 104 9.02 -14.79 -1.74
N THR A 105 9.02 -14.18 -0.55
CA THR A 105 8.10 -14.50 0.53
C THR A 105 6.70 -13.96 0.20
N VAL A 106 5.69 -14.47 0.90
CA VAL A 106 4.31 -14.01 0.73
C VAL A 106 4.14 -12.51 1.07
N LEU A 107 4.91 -12.01 2.05
CA LEU A 107 4.91 -10.60 2.44
C LEU A 107 5.60 -9.72 1.39
N GLU A 108 6.75 -10.15 0.86
CA GLU A 108 7.43 -9.46 -0.25
C GLU A 108 6.54 -9.36 -1.48
N ALA A 109 5.82 -10.43 -1.81
CA ALA A 109 4.82 -10.43 -2.88
C ALA A 109 3.73 -9.38 -2.63
N ALA A 110 3.13 -9.34 -1.42
CA ALA A 110 2.10 -8.36 -1.09
C ALA A 110 2.62 -6.92 -1.21
N SER A 111 3.83 -6.66 -0.73
CA SER A 111 4.46 -5.34 -0.79
C SER A 111 4.77 -4.92 -2.23
N ARG A 112 5.33 -5.82 -3.03
CA ARG A 112 5.59 -5.60 -4.46
C ARG A 112 4.31 -5.22 -5.19
N GLU A 113 3.24 -5.98 -5.00
CA GLU A 113 1.94 -5.74 -5.64
C GLU A 113 1.32 -4.40 -5.20
N ALA A 114 1.47 -4.00 -3.94
CA ALA A 114 1.04 -2.69 -3.47
C ALA A 114 1.82 -1.55 -4.15
N MET A 115 3.12 -1.72 -4.38
CA MET A 115 3.93 -0.75 -5.10
C MET A 115 3.58 -0.72 -6.59
N GLU A 116 3.45 -1.88 -7.24
CA GLU A 116 3.19 -2.01 -8.67
C GLU A 116 1.79 -1.53 -9.06
N GLU A 117 0.75 -1.92 -8.31
CA GLU A 117 -0.64 -1.60 -8.63
C GLU A 117 -1.11 -0.26 -8.07
N ALA A 118 -0.67 0.10 -6.84
CA ALA A 118 -1.16 1.28 -6.12
C ALA A 118 -0.11 2.40 -5.92
N GLY A 119 1.17 2.10 -6.16
CA GLY A 119 2.24 3.07 -5.94
C GLY A 119 2.38 3.45 -4.46
N VAL A 120 2.18 2.51 -3.53
CA VAL A 120 2.34 2.75 -2.10
C VAL A 120 3.41 1.85 -1.50
N LYS A 121 4.14 2.38 -0.51
CA LYS A 121 5.07 1.63 0.33
C LYS A 121 4.70 1.82 1.80
N GLY A 122 5.00 0.83 2.61
CA GLY A 122 4.53 0.81 3.99
C GLY A 122 5.09 -0.33 4.81
N ILE A 123 4.52 -0.48 6.00
CA ILE A 123 4.84 -1.57 6.91
C ILE A 123 3.72 -2.60 6.83
N LEU A 124 4.06 -3.84 6.48
CA LEU A 124 3.11 -4.95 6.52
C LEU A 124 3.03 -5.51 7.94
N ARG A 125 1.81 -5.79 8.39
CA ARG A 125 1.59 -6.69 9.52
C ARG A 125 1.96 -8.12 9.09
N GLU A 126 2.75 -8.82 9.90
CA GLU A 126 3.25 -10.16 9.55
C GLU A 126 2.14 -11.21 9.55
N ASP A 127 1.21 -11.10 10.50
CA ASP A 127 0.03 -11.96 10.54
C ASP A 127 -0.91 -11.60 9.38
N PRO A 128 -1.28 -12.56 8.52
CA PRO A 128 -2.28 -12.32 7.50
C PRO A 128 -3.63 -12.03 8.16
N LEU A 129 -4.38 -11.10 7.57
CA LEU A 129 -5.79 -10.90 7.88
C LEU A 129 -6.57 -12.19 7.60
N GLY A 130 -6.17 -12.93 6.57
CA GLY A 130 -6.75 -14.22 6.26
C GLY A 130 -6.37 -14.71 4.88
N VAL A 131 -7.01 -15.81 4.51
CA VAL A 131 -6.86 -16.44 3.20
C VAL A 131 -8.24 -16.65 2.60
N TRP A 132 -8.44 -16.15 1.38
CA TRP A 132 -9.72 -16.26 0.68
C TRP A 132 -9.55 -16.93 -0.68
N GLU A 133 -10.52 -17.76 -1.03
CA GLU A 133 -10.59 -18.38 -2.35
C GLU A 133 -11.54 -17.59 -3.25
N PHE A 134 -11.11 -17.25 -4.46
CA PHE A 134 -11.92 -16.53 -5.42
C PHE A 134 -11.65 -16.98 -6.85
N ARG A 135 -12.56 -16.66 -7.78
CA ARG A 135 -12.43 -17.07 -9.18
C ARG A 135 -11.33 -16.28 -9.90
N SER A 136 -10.50 -16.97 -10.67
CA SER A 136 -9.52 -16.33 -11.54
C SER A 136 -10.20 -15.55 -12.68
N LYS A 137 -9.65 -14.39 -13.04
CA LYS A 137 -10.10 -13.59 -14.20
C LYS A 137 -9.86 -14.29 -15.55
N SER A 138 -8.97 -15.28 -15.61
CA SER A 138 -8.58 -15.96 -16.85
C SER A 138 -9.45 -17.17 -17.21
N SER A 139 -10.68 -17.25 -16.70
CA SER A 139 -11.66 -18.24 -17.14
C SER A 139 -12.16 -17.88 -18.55
N CYS A 140 -11.30 -18.09 -19.55
CA CYS A 140 -11.69 -18.20 -20.95
C CYS A 140 -12.21 -19.61 -21.21
N GLU A 141 -13.10 -19.73 -22.20
CA GLU A 141 -14.11 -20.77 -22.45
C GLU A 141 -13.64 -22.21 -22.73
N GLU A 142 -12.37 -22.54 -22.54
CA GLU A 142 -11.87 -23.91 -22.68
C GLU A 142 -11.85 -24.60 -21.31
N ALA A 143 -12.94 -25.31 -21.04
CA ALA A 143 -13.12 -26.18 -19.89
C ALA A 143 -11.97 -27.19 -19.79
N GLU A 144 -11.32 -27.24 -18.61
CA GLU A 144 -10.80 -28.43 -17.90
C GLU A 144 -9.55 -28.18 -17.02
N CYS A 145 -8.97 -26.96 -16.98
CA CYS A 145 -7.81 -26.67 -16.10
C CYS A 145 -7.98 -25.42 -15.20
N CYS A 146 -9.20 -24.92 -15.03
CA CYS A 146 -9.48 -23.63 -14.41
C CYS A 146 -9.53 -23.70 -12.89
N GLY A 147 -8.38 -23.77 -12.22
CA GLY A 147 -8.33 -23.62 -10.76
C GLY A 147 -8.64 -22.18 -10.31
N GLY A 148 -9.13 -22.06 -9.06
CA GLY A 148 -9.37 -20.75 -8.44
C GLY A 148 -8.07 -20.02 -8.09
N CYS A 149 -8.19 -18.86 -7.47
CA CYS A 149 -7.08 -18.19 -6.80
C CYS A 149 -7.27 -18.33 -5.29
N LYS A 150 -6.17 -18.55 -4.56
CA LYS A 150 -6.11 -18.50 -3.10
C LYS A 150 -5.28 -17.28 -2.71
N GLY A 151 -5.94 -16.26 -2.18
CA GLY A 151 -5.35 -14.96 -1.87
C GLY A 151 -5.03 -14.81 -0.38
N TYR A 152 -3.77 -14.58 -0.05
CA TYR A 152 -3.32 -14.15 1.26
C TYR A 152 -3.40 -12.63 1.33
N MET A 153 -4.16 -12.08 2.29
CA MET A 153 -4.27 -10.63 2.47
C MET A 153 -3.67 -10.18 3.79
N PHE A 154 -2.92 -9.09 3.74
CA PHE A 154 -2.25 -8.48 4.90
C PHE A 154 -2.72 -7.04 5.11
N ALA A 155 -2.57 -6.50 6.31
CA ALA A 155 -2.71 -5.07 6.55
C ALA A 155 -1.40 -4.36 6.19
N LEU A 156 -1.45 -3.30 5.38
CA LEU A 156 -0.29 -2.46 5.04
C LEU A 156 -0.49 -1.05 5.57
N GLU A 157 0.28 -0.64 6.57
CA GLU A 157 0.29 0.75 7.02
C GLU A 157 1.12 1.58 6.03
N VAL A 158 0.45 2.45 5.26
CA VAL A 158 1.12 3.25 4.22
C VAL A 158 2.00 4.32 4.85
N LYS A 159 3.28 4.33 4.47
CA LYS A 159 4.28 5.32 4.90
C LYS A 159 4.69 6.25 3.78
N GLU A 160 4.59 5.82 2.53
CA GLU A 160 4.96 6.59 1.35
C GLU A 160 3.96 6.35 0.21
N GLU A 161 3.51 7.45 -0.40
CA GLU A 161 2.72 7.44 -1.64
C GLU A 161 3.59 7.93 -2.79
N LEU A 162 3.87 7.05 -3.75
CA LEU A 162 4.70 7.36 -4.91
C LEU A 162 3.95 8.28 -5.88
N THR A 163 4.68 9.20 -6.50
CA THR A 163 4.16 10.10 -7.54
C THR A 163 4.12 9.44 -8.92
N ALA A 164 4.97 8.44 -9.15
CA ALA A 164 4.97 7.61 -10.34
C ALA A 164 5.17 6.14 -9.97
N TRP A 165 4.37 5.25 -10.57
CA TRP A 165 4.43 3.81 -10.28
C TRP A 165 4.08 2.95 -11.51
N PRO A 166 4.41 1.66 -11.50
CA PRO A 166 4.39 0.80 -12.69
C PRO A 166 3.06 0.70 -13.43
N GLU A 167 1.93 0.53 -12.72
CA GLU A 167 0.61 0.37 -13.36
C GLU A 167 -0.25 1.64 -13.35
N GLN A 168 0.32 2.82 -13.11
CA GLN A 168 -0.42 4.07 -12.96
C GLN A 168 -1.30 4.45 -14.16
N GLU A 169 -0.92 4.03 -15.37
CA GLU A 169 -1.70 4.30 -16.58
C GLU A 169 -2.96 3.43 -16.67
N ASN A 170 -2.93 2.25 -16.03
CA ASN A 170 -4.01 1.28 -16.05
C ASN A 170 -4.83 1.28 -14.75
N ARG A 171 -4.30 1.90 -13.69
CA ARG A 171 -4.90 1.89 -12.36
C ARG A 171 -4.93 3.26 -11.73
N GLN A 172 -6.10 3.61 -11.20
CA GLN A 172 -6.30 4.77 -10.36
C GLN A 172 -6.45 4.32 -8.92
N ARG A 173 -5.63 4.87 -8.02
CA ARG A 173 -5.74 4.66 -6.58
C ARG A 173 -6.73 5.64 -5.96
N ARG A 174 -7.50 5.17 -4.99
CA ARG A 174 -8.48 5.99 -4.26
C ARG A 174 -8.44 5.65 -2.78
N TRP A 175 -8.26 6.68 -1.95
CA TRP A 175 -8.48 6.60 -0.52
C TRP A 175 -9.98 6.72 -0.23
N LEU A 176 -10.47 5.83 0.64
CA LEU A 176 -11.86 5.71 1.03
C LEU A 176 -11.93 5.56 2.55
N ASN A 177 -12.99 6.06 3.17
CA ASN A 177 -13.29 5.61 4.52
C ASN A 177 -13.74 4.13 4.49
N VAL A 178 -13.70 3.47 5.64
CA VAL A 178 -13.97 2.02 5.68
C VAL A 178 -15.40 1.69 5.23
N LYS A 179 -16.37 2.51 5.60
CA LYS A 179 -17.78 2.33 5.23
C LYS A 179 -18.00 2.42 3.71
N GLU A 180 -17.44 3.44 3.06
CA GLU A 180 -17.44 3.60 1.61
C GLU A 180 -16.75 2.42 0.92
N ALA A 181 -15.63 1.94 1.47
CA ALA A 181 -14.93 0.80 0.93
C ALA A 181 -15.79 -0.48 0.99
N LEU A 182 -16.49 -0.74 2.09
CA LEU A 182 -17.45 -1.85 2.22
C LEU A 182 -18.55 -1.76 1.16
N GLU A 183 -19.14 -0.59 0.95
CA GLU A 183 -20.18 -0.36 -0.06
C GLU A 183 -19.69 -0.57 -1.49
N LEU A 184 -18.42 -0.24 -1.77
CA LEU A 184 -17.79 -0.38 -3.08
C LEU A 184 -17.20 -1.79 -3.33
N CYS A 185 -17.14 -2.64 -2.31
CA CYS A 185 -16.65 -4.01 -2.45
C CYS A 185 -17.63 -4.87 -3.24
N ARG A 186 -17.26 -5.18 -4.49
CA ARG A 186 -18.05 -6.03 -5.38
C ARG A 186 -18.13 -7.51 -4.95
N TYR A 187 -17.09 -8.01 -4.29
CA TYR A 187 -16.96 -9.43 -3.97
C TYR A 187 -17.10 -9.65 -2.46
N GLU A 188 -17.82 -10.69 -2.06
CA GLU A 188 -18.04 -11.05 -0.64
C GLU A 188 -16.72 -11.22 0.13
N TRP A 189 -15.71 -11.86 -0.48
CA TRP A 189 -14.41 -12.04 0.16
C TRP A 189 -13.72 -10.72 0.52
N MET A 190 -13.95 -9.65 -0.26
CA MET A 190 -13.38 -8.34 0.04
C MET A 190 -14.05 -7.68 1.23
N GLN A 191 -15.37 -7.85 1.35
CA GLN A 191 -16.12 -7.35 2.51
C GLN A 191 -15.65 -8.07 3.77
N SER A 192 -15.57 -9.41 3.74
CA SER A 192 -15.04 -10.20 4.85
C SER A 192 -13.59 -9.85 5.21
N ALA A 193 -12.74 -9.58 4.22
CA ALA A 193 -11.36 -9.15 4.49
C ALA A 193 -11.30 -7.77 5.16
N LEU A 194 -12.21 -6.87 4.81
CA LEU A 194 -12.28 -5.53 5.39
C LEU A 194 -12.89 -5.53 6.80
N GLU A 195 -13.88 -6.39 7.05
CA GLU A 195 -14.42 -6.65 8.39
C GLU A 195 -13.36 -7.23 9.32
N GLU A 196 -12.58 -8.20 8.82
CA GLU A 196 -11.49 -8.81 9.56
C GLU A 196 -10.36 -7.81 9.83
N PHE A 197 -10.05 -6.95 8.86
CA PHE A 197 -9.16 -5.81 9.06
C PHE A 197 -9.64 -4.91 10.21
N LEU A 198 -10.92 -4.54 10.25
CA LEU A 198 -11.48 -3.73 11.34
C LEU A 198 -11.34 -4.43 12.69
N ARG A 199 -11.71 -5.71 12.77
CA ARG A 199 -11.57 -6.51 13.98
C ARG A 199 -10.13 -6.47 14.50
N VAL A 200 -9.17 -6.72 13.62
CA VAL A 200 -7.74 -6.71 13.93
C VAL A 200 -7.27 -5.33 14.40
N MET A 201 -7.73 -4.24 13.77
CA MET A 201 -7.36 -2.88 14.19
C MET A 201 -8.00 -2.48 15.53
N THR A 202 -9.22 -2.93 15.83
CA THR A 202 -9.86 -2.68 17.14
C THR A 202 -9.14 -3.39 18.29
N GLU A 203 -8.63 -4.60 18.06
CA GLU A 203 -7.85 -5.34 19.06
C GLU A 203 -6.50 -4.68 19.36
N ASP A 204 -5.87 -4.10 18.35
CA ASP A 204 -4.61 -3.35 18.49
C ASP A 204 -4.83 -2.06 19.31
N ASP A 205 -5.91 -1.31 19.07
CA ASP A 205 -6.26 -0.10 19.83
C ASP A 205 -6.62 -0.39 21.30
N GLY A 206 -7.33 -1.50 21.55
CA GLY A 206 -7.68 -1.94 22.91
C GLY A 206 -6.45 -2.33 23.74
N ARG A 207 -5.49 -3.05 23.14
CA ARG A 207 -4.24 -3.43 23.82
C ARG A 207 -3.34 -2.22 24.13
N ALA A 208 -3.28 -1.24 23.24
CA ALA A 208 -2.51 -0.03 23.48
C ALA A 208 -3.00 0.74 24.73
N LYS A 209 -4.32 0.75 24.96
CA LYS A 209 -4.93 1.39 26.14
C LYS A 209 -4.67 0.62 27.44
N GLU A 210 -4.66 -0.71 27.42
CA GLU A 210 -4.35 -1.55 28.59
C GLU A 210 -2.86 -1.46 29.00
N GLU A 211 -1.94 -1.33 28.05
CA GLU A 211 -0.51 -1.11 28.33
C GLU A 211 -0.24 0.28 28.91
N GLU A 212 -0.99 1.31 28.49
CA GLU A 212 -0.86 2.68 29.03
C GLU A 212 -1.40 2.79 30.47
N GLU A 213 -2.46 2.05 30.84
CA GLU A 213 -2.99 2.03 32.22
C GLU A 213 -2.13 1.23 33.21
N THR A 214 -1.25 0.33 32.75
CA THR A 214 -0.43 -0.53 33.62
C THR A 214 0.96 0.04 33.95
N LEU A 215 1.38 1.13 33.31
CA LEU A 215 2.67 1.81 33.54
C LEU A 215 2.52 3.06 34.44
N SER A 216 2.46 2.82 35.76
CA SER A 216 2.61 3.91 36.75
C SER A 216 4.08 4.35 36.91
N PRO A 217 4.37 5.63 37.25
CA PRO A 217 5.68 6.23 37.01
C PRO A 217 6.68 5.91 38.13
N SER A 218 7.63 5.02 37.84
CA SER A 218 8.95 5.08 38.50
C SER A 218 10.04 4.47 37.62
N THR A 219 10.73 5.35 36.88
CA THR A 219 12.19 5.45 36.75
C THR A 219 12.53 6.04 35.38
N ILE A 220 13.12 7.22 35.41
CA ILE A 220 13.73 7.91 34.28
C ILE A 220 14.89 7.04 33.76
N SER A 221 14.83 6.60 32.51
CA SER A 221 16.03 6.36 31.70
C SER A 221 15.75 6.41 30.19
N ASN A 222 16.37 7.43 29.56
CA ASN A 222 16.75 7.62 28.15
C ASN A 222 15.67 7.76 27.04
N PRO A 223 15.65 8.90 26.32
CA PRO A 223 14.96 9.03 25.04
C PRO A 223 15.86 8.47 23.93
N GLY A 224 15.54 7.30 23.39
CA GLY A 224 16.39 6.70 22.36
C GLY A 224 15.81 5.54 21.53
N GLU A 225 14.74 4.86 21.96
CA GLU A 225 14.18 3.76 21.20
C GLU A 225 12.66 3.87 21.15
N ARG A 226 12.14 4.17 19.95
CA ARG A 226 10.72 3.99 19.65
C ARG A 226 10.54 2.48 19.50
N GLN A 227 10.02 1.83 20.55
CA GLN A 227 9.81 0.39 20.60
C GLN A 227 8.83 0.01 19.48
N LEU A 228 9.33 -0.64 18.43
CA LEU A 228 8.50 -1.15 17.34
C LEU A 228 7.68 -2.33 17.88
N ASP A 229 6.36 -2.27 17.75
CA ASP A 229 5.45 -3.38 18.10
C ASP A 229 5.84 -4.62 17.28
N SER A 230 6.06 -5.75 17.95
CA SER A 230 6.52 -7.02 17.34
C SER A 230 5.62 -7.57 16.23
N ARG A 231 4.41 -7.01 16.06
CA ARG A 231 3.47 -7.36 14.98
C ARG A 231 3.73 -6.62 13.66
N TYR A 232 4.58 -5.58 13.68
CA TYR A 232 4.87 -4.68 12.56
C TYR A 232 6.37 -4.72 12.24
N CYS A 233 6.85 -5.79 11.59
CA CYS A 233 8.29 -5.99 11.41
C CYS A 233 8.76 -6.09 9.96
N PHE A 234 7.89 -5.94 8.95
CA PHE A 234 8.32 -5.95 7.56
C PHE A 234 8.33 -4.55 6.94
N VAL A 235 9.48 -3.88 7.04
CA VAL A 235 9.80 -2.67 6.26
C VAL A 235 10.42 -3.11 4.93
N VAL A 236 9.67 -2.98 3.85
CA VAL A 236 10.20 -3.29 2.51
C VAL A 236 10.75 -2.00 1.91
N ASN A 237 12.08 -1.91 1.78
CA ASN A 237 12.78 -0.82 1.11
C ASN A 237 12.63 -0.90 -0.41
#